data_AF-A0A9P7AC62-F1
#
_entry.id   AF-A0A9P7AC62-F1
#
_cell.length_a   1.000
_cell.length_b   1.000
_cell.length_c   1.000
_cell.angle_alpha   90.00
_cell.angle_beta   90.00
_cell.angle_gamma   90.00
#
_symmetry.space_group_name_H-M   'P 1'
#
loop_
_entity.id
_entity.type
_entity.pdbx_description
1 polymer ?
#
loop_
_entity_poly.entity_id
_entity_poly.type
_entity_poly.pdbx_seq_one_letter_code
_entity_poly.pdbx_strand_id
1 'polypeptide(L)'
;MPQFKRSPLHSNNLEVVNETHRTAAVWKMLSGISLSLVSEIIRRPGSGQLFDLVLNLVFDYAAINVKSNAIRASGQLVACLARAQPQKTLDKFLPSCISRIQEELKCGTSSVRTTSARDLVPSDTTLHWNMLILCGRLAYGAHALLKRKEDIMDLLSLLLNKTKNERGYTGTAAIVTRAMHALSGVYPSDNRFVNEDVRNQSEFGKSHNAQWSRPYEAKDVKVE
;
A
#
# COMPACT_ATOMS: atom_id res chain seq x y z
N MET A 1 -4.90 38.36 -40.94
CA MET A 1 -5.15 37.37 -39.87
C MET A 1 -4.07 36.29 -39.93
N PRO A 2 -3.17 36.17 -38.93
CA PRO A 2 -2.24 35.05 -38.87
C PRO A 2 -2.92 33.83 -38.23
N GLN A 3 -2.83 32.66 -38.87
CA GLN A 3 -3.32 31.42 -38.26
C GLN A 3 -2.32 30.89 -37.23
N PHE A 4 -2.75 30.74 -35.98
CA PHE A 4 -1.96 30.13 -34.91
C PHE A 4 -1.82 28.61 -35.16
N LYS A 5 -0.73 28.20 -35.82
CA LYS A 5 -0.32 26.78 -35.90
C LYS A 5 0.02 26.30 -34.48
N ARG A 6 -0.88 25.52 -33.86
CA ARG A 6 -0.60 24.87 -32.57
C ARG A 6 0.60 23.92 -32.75
N SER A 7 1.66 24.14 -31.97
CA SER A 7 2.86 23.32 -32.02
C SER A 7 2.58 21.89 -31.51
N PRO A 8 3.03 20.83 -32.18
CA PRO A 8 2.73 19.43 -31.79
C PRO A 8 3.33 19.04 -30.42
N LEU A 9 4.30 19.79 -29.92
CA LEU A 9 4.82 19.64 -28.55
C LEU A 9 3.78 19.98 -27.48
N HIS A 10 2.79 20.83 -27.77
CA HIS A 10 1.79 21.23 -26.78
C HIS A 10 0.64 20.22 -26.66
N SER A 11 0.26 19.56 -27.76
CA SER A 11 -0.73 18.48 -27.75
C SER A 11 -0.24 17.26 -26.98
N ASN A 12 0.99 16.80 -27.22
CA ASN A 12 1.53 15.60 -26.57
C ASN A 12 1.65 15.77 -25.06
N ASN A 13 2.02 16.97 -24.58
CA ASN A 13 2.06 17.26 -23.15
C ASN A 13 0.67 17.25 -22.52
N LEU A 14 -0.34 17.82 -23.18
CA LEU A 14 -1.74 17.76 -22.71
C LEU A 14 -2.28 16.33 -22.69
N GLU A 15 -1.92 15.51 -23.67
CA GLU A 15 -2.33 14.12 -23.77
C GLU A 15 -1.68 13.24 -22.68
N VAL A 16 -0.36 13.37 -22.47
CA VAL A 16 0.36 12.70 -21.36
C VAL A 16 -0.18 13.13 -20.00
N VAL A 17 -0.49 14.42 -19.81
CA VAL A 17 -1.12 14.93 -18.58
C VAL A 17 -2.52 14.35 -18.39
N ASN A 18 -3.36 14.33 -19.43
CA ASN A 18 -4.70 13.76 -19.38
C ASN A 18 -4.67 12.26 -19.06
N GLU A 19 -3.75 11.51 -19.67
CA GLU A 19 -3.57 10.08 -19.40
C GLU A 19 -3.00 9.81 -18.00
N THR A 20 -2.15 10.72 -17.49
CA THR A 20 -1.66 10.71 -16.10
C THR A 20 -2.77 11.02 -15.09
N HIS A 21 -3.73 11.89 -15.44
CA HIS A 21 -4.92 12.17 -14.63
C HIS A 21 -5.93 11.01 -14.68
N ARG A 22 -6.16 10.42 -15.85
CA ARG A 22 -7.01 9.22 -16.03
C ARG A 22 -6.47 8.04 -15.25
N THR A 23 -5.18 7.72 -15.39
CA THR A 23 -4.55 6.65 -14.59
C THR A 23 -4.58 6.96 -13.10
N ALA A 24 -4.34 8.20 -12.66
CA ALA A 24 -4.47 8.57 -11.24
C ALA A 24 -5.91 8.47 -10.71
N ALA A 25 -6.91 8.83 -11.53
CA ALA A 25 -8.33 8.68 -11.20
C ALA A 25 -8.73 7.21 -11.12
N VAL A 26 -8.32 6.39 -12.08
CA VAL A 26 -8.48 4.93 -12.08
C VAL A 26 -7.79 4.33 -10.85
N TRP A 27 -6.55 4.67 -10.53
CA TRP A 27 -5.87 4.18 -9.32
C TRP A 27 -6.54 4.65 -8.02
N LYS A 28 -7.13 5.86 -7.96
CA LYS A 28 -7.92 6.31 -6.80
C LYS A 28 -9.23 5.53 -6.68
N MET A 29 -10.00 5.42 -7.76
CA MET A 29 -11.28 4.71 -7.82
C MET A 29 -11.09 3.22 -7.54
N LEU A 30 -10.09 2.60 -8.17
CA LEU A 30 -9.62 1.26 -7.86
C LEU A 30 -9.15 1.18 -6.42
N SER A 31 -8.42 2.13 -5.82
CA SER A 31 -8.02 2.01 -4.40
C SER A 31 -9.21 2.02 -3.43
N GLY A 32 -10.26 2.81 -3.72
CA GLY A 32 -11.49 2.83 -2.93
C GLY A 32 -12.31 1.55 -3.06
N ILE A 33 -12.50 1.06 -4.29
CA ILE A 33 -13.24 -0.17 -4.57
C ILE A 33 -12.44 -1.41 -4.14
N SER A 34 -11.11 -1.40 -4.34
CA SER A 34 -10.16 -2.45 -3.94
C SER A 34 -10.18 -2.71 -2.44
N LEU A 35 -10.30 -1.67 -1.61
CA LEU A 35 -10.35 -1.86 -0.16
C LEU A 35 -11.41 -2.90 0.25
N SER A 36 -12.61 -2.82 -0.35
CA SER A 36 -13.65 -3.84 -0.19
C SER A 36 -13.35 -5.07 -1.06
N LEU A 37 -13.30 -4.88 -2.37
CA LEU A 37 -13.39 -5.93 -3.39
C LEU A 37 -12.13 -6.81 -3.46
N VAL A 38 -10.93 -6.25 -3.27
CA VAL A 38 -9.68 -7.03 -3.15
C VAL A 38 -9.61 -7.73 -1.79
N SER A 39 -10.12 -7.13 -0.70
CA SER A 39 -10.25 -7.85 0.57
C SER A 39 -11.24 -9.02 0.51
N GLU A 40 -12.19 -8.98 -0.42
CA GLU A 40 -13.24 -9.98 -0.61
C GLU A 40 -12.81 -11.09 -1.58
N ILE A 41 -12.11 -10.75 -2.66
CA ILE A 41 -11.49 -11.71 -3.59
C ILE A 41 -10.42 -12.55 -2.89
N ILE A 42 -9.54 -11.93 -2.09
CA ILE A 42 -8.40 -12.60 -1.47
C ILE A 42 -8.81 -13.56 -0.34
N ARG A 43 -9.93 -13.28 0.32
CA ARG A 43 -10.30 -13.84 1.63
C ARG A 43 -11.25 -15.04 1.55
N ARG A 44 -11.50 -15.55 0.35
CA ARG A 44 -12.24 -16.80 0.12
C ARG A 44 -11.45 -17.98 0.71
N PRO A 45 -12.10 -19.05 1.17
CA PRO A 45 -11.41 -20.33 1.36
C PRO A 45 -10.87 -20.83 0.02
N GLY A 46 -9.65 -21.37 0.00
CA GLY A 46 -9.01 -21.91 -1.21
C GLY A 46 -8.34 -20.87 -2.13
N SER A 47 -8.57 -19.55 -1.97
CA SER A 47 -7.95 -18.51 -2.83
C SER A 47 -6.49 -18.19 -2.51
N GLY A 48 -5.75 -19.06 -1.80
CA GLY A 48 -4.35 -18.84 -1.46
C GLY A 48 -3.47 -18.59 -2.68
N GLN A 49 -3.66 -19.37 -3.76
CA GLN A 49 -2.95 -19.19 -5.03
C GLN A 49 -3.30 -17.85 -5.71
N LEU A 50 -4.56 -17.40 -5.64
CA LEU A 50 -4.99 -16.12 -6.18
C LEU A 50 -4.44 -14.94 -5.38
N PHE A 51 -4.35 -15.08 -4.06
CA PHE A 51 -3.65 -14.11 -3.21
C PHE A 51 -2.18 -14.02 -3.60
N ASP A 52 -1.49 -15.16 -3.69
CA ASP A 52 -0.05 -15.19 -4.02
C ASP A 52 0.21 -14.64 -5.43
N LEU A 53 -0.70 -14.85 -6.39
CA LEU A 53 -0.67 -14.24 -7.73
C LEU A 53 -0.84 -12.71 -7.67
N VAL A 54 -1.83 -12.19 -6.95
CA VAL A 54 -2.03 -10.73 -6.78
C VAL A 54 -0.85 -10.11 -6.04
N LEU A 55 -0.30 -10.81 -5.04
CA LEU A 55 0.90 -10.43 -4.31
C LEU A 55 2.17 -10.44 -5.18
N ASN A 56 2.26 -11.32 -6.19
CA ASN A 56 3.26 -11.24 -7.27
C ASN A 56 3.06 -9.97 -8.10
N LEU A 57 1.90 -9.84 -8.75
CA LEU A 57 1.61 -8.76 -9.68
C LEU A 57 1.83 -7.36 -9.07
N VAL A 58 1.39 -7.16 -7.82
CA VAL A 58 1.56 -5.88 -7.10
C VAL A 58 3.01 -5.64 -6.70
N PHE A 59 3.76 -6.69 -6.32
CA PHE A 59 5.17 -6.59 -6.02
C PHE A 59 5.98 -6.21 -7.28
N ASP A 60 5.77 -6.91 -8.38
CA ASP A 60 6.47 -6.69 -9.65
C ASP A 60 6.15 -5.30 -10.22
N TYR A 61 4.88 -4.88 -10.16
CA TYR A 61 4.47 -3.52 -10.52
C TYR A 61 5.18 -2.47 -9.67
N ALA A 62 5.22 -2.64 -8.34
CA ALA A 62 5.87 -1.71 -7.41
C ALA A 62 7.41 -1.74 -7.46
N ALA A 63 8.00 -2.83 -7.95
CA ALA A 63 9.41 -2.93 -8.25
C ALA A 63 9.76 -2.04 -9.46
N ILE A 64 9.01 -2.18 -10.56
CA ILE A 64 9.33 -1.56 -11.85
C ILE A 64 8.82 -0.11 -11.98
N ASN A 65 7.64 0.22 -11.45
CA ASN A 65 6.94 1.47 -11.73
C ASN A 65 6.93 2.44 -10.54
N VAL A 66 7.91 3.35 -10.48
CA VAL A 66 7.86 4.49 -9.56
C VAL A 66 7.08 5.64 -10.22
N LYS A 67 5.90 6.00 -9.69
CA LYS A 67 5.10 7.12 -10.21
C LYS A 67 4.57 8.02 -9.10
N SER A 68 4.91 9.31 -9.14
CA SER A 68 4.56 10.32 -8.12
C SER A 68 3.05 10.44 -7.86
N ASN A 69 2.23 10.29 -8.91
CA ASN A 69 0.77 10.36 -8.83
C ASN A 69 0.11 9.13 -8.19
N ALA A 70 0.79 7.97 -8.18
CA ALA A 70 0.23 6.69 -7.75
C ALA A 70 0.67 6.27 -6.33
N ILE A 71 1.70 6.90 -5.74
CA ILE A 71 2.30 6.50 -4.45
C ILE A 71 1.24 6.14 -3.39
N ARG A 72 0.27 7.05 -3.17
CA ARG A 72 -0.76 6.85 -2.14
C ARG A 72 -1.71 5.70 -2.46
N ALA A 73 -2.04 5.48 -3.73
CA ALA A 73 -2.91 4.37 -4.16
C ALA A 73 -2.19 3.02 -4.01
N SER A 74 -0.92 2.94 -4.40
CA SER A 74 -0.10 1.73 -4.24
C SER A 74 0.16 1.39 -2.77
N GLY A 75 0.40 2.40 -1.92
CA GLY A 75 0.48 2.21 -0.47
C GLY A 75 -0.82 1.70 0.16
N GLN A 76 -1.98 2.23 -0.26
CA GLN A 76 -3.28 1.71 0.18
C GLN A 76 -3.56 0.29 -0.30
N LEU A 77 -3.22 -0.04 -1.56
CA LEU A 77 -3.42 -1.38 -2.10
C LEU A 77 -2.60 -2.41 -1.31
N VAL A 78 -1.32 -2.13 -1.03
CA VAL A 78 -0.50 -3.02 -0.20
C VAL A 78 -1.00 -3.09 1.25
N ALA A 79 -1.62 -2.04 1.77
CA ALA A 79 -2.33 -2.09 3.06
C ALA A 79 -3.55 -3.04 3.03
N CYS A 80 -4.27 -3.16 1.91
CA CYS A 80 -5.30 -4.18 1.73
C CYS A 80 -4.73 -5.60 1.81
N LEU A 81 -3.59 -5.84 1.14
CA LEU A 81 -2.91 -7.15 1.14
C LEU A 81 -2.41 -7.50 2.55
N ALA A 82 -1.79 -6.55 3.24
CA ALA A 82 -1.32 -6.72 4.61
C ALA A 82 -2.46 -6.98 5.61
N ARG A 83 -3.64 -6.37 5.42
CA ARG A 83 -4.83 -6.67 6.23
C ARG A 83 -5.35 -8.08 6.00
N ALA A 84 -5.23 -8.62 4.79
CA ALA A 84 -5.71 -9.95 4.46
C ALA A 84 -4.75 -11.08 4.87
N GLN A 85 -3.44 -10.88 4.68
CA GLN A 85 -2.36 -11.81 5.07
C GLN A 85 -1.11 -11.01 5.48
N PRO A 86 -0.99 -10.61 6.76
CA PRO A 86 0.08 -9.70 7.19
C PRO A 86 1.47 -10.34 7.10
N GLN A 87 1.63 -11.61 7.50
CA GLN A 87 2.93 -12.32 7.50
C GLN A 87 3.49 -12.43 6.06
N LYS A 88 2.77 -13.09 5.14
CA LYS A 88 3.17 -13.21 3.71
C LYS A 88 3.48 -11.85 3.06
N THR A 89 2.67 -10.83 3.33
CA THR A 89 2.87 -9.49 2.74
C THR A 89 4.12 -8.81 3.31
N LEU A 90 4.35 -8.93 4.63
CA LEU A 90 5.53 -8.36 5.27
C LEU A 90 6.80 -9.06 4.79
N ASP A 91 6.85 -10.39 4.84
CA ASP A 91 8.03 -11.19 4.50
C ASP A 91 8.52 -10.95 3.06
N LYS A 92 7.59 -10.81 2.10
CA LYS A 92 7.96 -10.56 0.71
C LYS A 92 8.49 -9.15 0.46
N PHE A 93 7.82 -8.15 1.03
CA PHE A 93 8.04 -6.76 0.66
C PHE A 93 9.02 -5.99 1.58
N LEU A 94 9.12 -6.38 2.86
CA LEU A 94 10.00 -5.71 3.83
C LEU A 94 11.47 -5.70 3.38
N PRO A 95 12.12 -6.85 3.07
CA PRO A 95 13.54 -6.85 2.68
C PRO A 95 13.80 -6.05 1.41
N SER A 96 12.93 -6.16 0.40
CA SER A 96 13.04 -5.39 -0.85
C SER A 96 13.00 -3.89 -0.61
N CYS A 97 12.08 -3.39 0.23
CA CYS A 97 12.03 -1.96 0.54
C CYS A 97 13.16 -1.50 1.45
N ILE A 98 13.67 -2.33 2.36
CA ILE A 98 14.86 -1.98 3.16
C ILE A 98 16.06 -1.75 2.23
N SER A 99 16.36 -2.69 1.32
CA SER A 99 17.48 -2.56 0.37
C SER A 99 17.36 -1.28 -0.46
N ARG A 100 16.18 -1.05 -1.07
CA ARG A 100 15.94 0.12 -1.92
C ARG A 100 15.99 1.45 -1.15
N ILE A 101 15.49 1.50 0.09
CA ILE A 101 15.64 2.69 0.95
C ILE A 101 17.12 2.92 1.29
N GLN A 102 17.87 1.87 1.61
CA GLN A 102 19.30 1.98 1.88
C GLN A 102 20.10 2.42 0.64
N GLU A 103 19.74 1.95 -0.56
CA GLU A 103 20.34 2.35 -1.84
C GLU A 103 20.09 3.83 -2.15
N GLU A 104 18.84 4.31 -2.11
CA GLU A 104 18.54 5.74 -2.31
C GLU A 104 19.26 6.61 -1.26
N LEU A 105 19.24 6.23 0.03
CA LEU A 105 19.96 6.97 1.07
C LEU A 105 21.50 6.99 0.88
N LYS A 106 22.09 5.97 0.24
CA LYS A 106 23.52 5.98 -0.17
C LYS A 106 23.77 6.94 -1.34
N CYS A 107 22.82 7.07 -2.26
CA CYS A 107 22.86 8.01 -3.38
C CYS A 107 22.67 9.50 -2.97
N GLY A 108 22.47 9.78 -1.68
CA GLY A 108 22.34 11.15 -1.16
C GLY A 108 20.92 11.72 -1.20
N THR A 109 19.91 10.90 -1.48
CA THR A 109 18.50 11.26 -1.42
C THR A 109 18.11 11.76 -0.02
N SER A 110 17.25 12.78 0.10
CA SER A 110 16.92 13.44 1.38
C SER A 110 18.09 14.09 2.16
N SER A 111 19.31 14.15 1.60
CA SER A 111 20.49 14.69 2.32
C SER A 111 20.44 16.21 2.57
N VAL A 112 19.76 16.97 1.69
CA VAL A 112 19.59 18.42 1.80
C VAL A 112 18.41 18.74 2.72
N ARG A 113 18.64 19.64 3.69
CA ARG A 113 17.60 20.09 4.63
C ARG A 113 16.70 21.13 3.96
N THR A 114 15.64 20.64 3.32
CA THR A 114 14.69 21.49 2.56
C THR A 114 13.28 21.39 3.13
N THR A 115 12.70 22.55 3.45
CA THR A 115 11.29 22.75 3.85
C THR A 115 10.39 23.22 2.69
N SER A 116 10.95 23.42 1.51
CA SER A 116 10.22 23.78 0.29
C SER A 116 9.75 22.53 -0.46
N ALA A 117 8.44 22.38 -0.61
CA ALA A 117 7.82 21.29 -1.38
C ALA A 117 7.96 21.41 -2.92
N ARG A 118 8.62 22.46 -3.43
CA ARG A 118 8.53 22.88 -4.85
C ARG A 118 9.53 22.20 -5.79
N ASP A 119 10.68 21.79 -5.30
CA ASP A 119 11.74 21.18 -6.12
C ASP A 119 11.68 19.66 -6.07
N LEU A 120 10.89 19.08 -6.99
CA LEU A 120 10.68 17.63 -7.10
C LEU A 120 11.91 16.92 -7.67
N VAL A 121 12.90 16.62 -6.84
CA VAL A 121 13.99 15.72 -7.23
C VAL A 121 13.39 14.32 -7.51
N PRO A 122 13.64 13.70 -8.68
CA PRO A 122 13.06 12.38 -9.01
C PRO A 122 13.43 11.28 -8.01
N SER A 123 14.66 11.31 -7.47
CA SER A 123 15.10 10.35 -6.45
C SER A 123 14.34 10.51 -5.12
N ASP A 124 14.02 11.73 -4.68
CA ASP A 124 13.15 11.94 -3.50
C ASP A 124 11.74 11.34 -3.70
N THR A 125 11.29 11.19 -4.96
CA THR A 125 10.04 10.48 -5.30
C THR A 125 10.21 8.96 -5.15
N THR A 126 11.35 8.38 -5.53
CA THR A 126 11.65 6.94 -5.34
C THR A 126 11.78 6.55 -3.87
N LEU A 127 12.44 7.38 -3.06
CA LEU A 127 12.49 7.18 -1.61
C LEU A 127 11.09 7.24 -1.01
N HIS A 128 10.31 8.29 -1.31
CA HIS A 128 8.95 8.45 -0.80
C HIS A 128 8.00 7.33 -1.26
N TRP A 129 8.18 6.82 -2.49
CA TRP A 129 7.48 5.63 -3.01
C TRP A 129 7.72 4.41 -2.12
N ASN A 130 8.98 4.03 -1.88
CA ASN A 130 9.30 2.86 -1.05
C ASN A 130 8.83 3.03 0.40
N MET A 131 8.95 4.23 0.96
CA MET A 131 8.47 4.53 2.32
C MET A 131 6.94 4.40 2.44
N LEU A 132 6.15 4.91 1.49
CA LEU A 132 4.69 4.83 1.59
C LEU A 132 4.12 3.43 1.33
N ILE A 133 4.78 2.60 0.52
CA ILE A 133 4.40 1.19 0.41
C ILE A 133 4.78 0.43 1.70
N LEU A 134 5.89 0.78 2.34
CA LEU A 134 6.21 0.27 3.67
C LEU A 134 5.15 0.69 4.72
N CYS A 135 4.76 1.96 4.79
CA CYS A 135 3.68 2.46 5.65
C CYS A 135 2.39 1.63 5.54
N GLY A 136 2.03 1.20 4.33
CA GLY A 136 0.84 0.38 4.09
C GLY A 136 0.89 -0.97 4.80
N ARG A 137 2.08 -1.58 4.87
CA ARG A 137 2.29 -2.93 5.46
C ARG A 137 2.22 -2.92 6.98
N LEU A 138 2.82 -1.90 7.61
CA LEU A 138 2.95 -1.81 9.07
C LEU A 138 1.65 -1.40 9.77
N ALA A 139 0.56 -1.17 9.02
CA ALA A 139 -0.71 -0.72 9.55
C ALA A 139 -1.59 -1.84 10.16
N TYR A 140 -1.27 -3.12 9.92
CA TYR A 140 -2.08 -4.27 10.33
C TYR A 140 -1.21 -5.45 10.76
N GLY A 141 -1.67 -6.20 11.77
CA GLY A 141 -1.06 -7.46 12.17
C GLY A 141 0.15 -7.30 13.11
N ALA A 142 -0.06 -6.72 14.28
CA ALA A 142 0.92 -6.61 15.38
C ALA A 142 1.86 -7.82 15.53
N HIS A 143 1.30 -9.03 15.53
CA HIS A 143 2.07 -10.26 15.72
C HIS A 143 3.04 -10.58 14.56
N ALA A 144 2.74 -10.14 13.33
CA ALA A 144 3.68 -10.24 12.21
C ALA A 144 4.79 -9.19 12.32
N LEU A 145 4.44 -7.97 12.74
CA LEU A 145 5.37 -6.87 12.95
C LEU A 145 6.45 -7.23 13.98
N LEU A 146 6.06 -7.82 15.11
CA LEU A 146 6.96 -8.21 16.19
C LEU A 146 8.01 -9.26 15.78
N LYS A 147 7.72 -10.12 14.80
CA LYS A 147 8.68 -11.09 14.25
C LYS A 147 9.82 -10.45 13.45
N ARG A 148 9.67 -9.20 13.02
CA ARG A 148 10.63 -8.40 12.24
C ARG A 148 11.02 -7.10 12.97
N LYS A 149 10.89 -7.08 14.31
CA LYS A 149 11.09 -5.88 15.13
C LYS A 149 12.48 -5.25 14.94
N GLU A 150 13.52 -6.08 14.79
CA GLU A 150 14.92 -5.64 14.67
C GLU A 150 15.13 -4.92 13.34
N ASP A 151 14.78 -5.56 12.21
CA ASP A 151 14.81 -4.96 10.86
C ASP A 151 14.08 -3.59 10.80
N ILE A 152 12.93 -3.49 11.49
CA ILE A 152 12.10 -2.28 11.52
C ILE A 152 12.74 -1.18 12.38
N MET A 153 13.29 -1.53 13.55
CA MET A 153 13.97 -0.57 14.44
C MET A 153 15.27 -0.05 13.84
N ASP A 154 16.04 -0.89 13.15
CA ASP A 154 17.24 -0.50 12.43
C ASP A 154 16.90 0.44 11.26
N LEU A 155 15.87 0.11 10.47
CA LEU A 155 15.39 0.97 9.39
C LEU A 155 14.88 2.33 9.91
N LEU A 156 14.10 2.34 11.01
CA LEU A 156 13.62 3.58 11.63
C LEU A 156 14.78 4.44 12.12
N SER A 157 15.78 3.82 12.76
CA SER A 157 17.00 4.50 13.22
C SER A 157 17.81 5.08 12.05
N LEU A 158 17.92 4.35 10.94
CA LEU A 158 18.56 4.84 9.72
C LEU A 158 17.80 6.04 9.12
N LEU A 159 16.47 5.91 8.99
CA LEU A 159 15.61 6.95 8.43
C LEU A 159 15.63 8.24 9.25
N LEU A 160 15.54 8.15 10.59
CA LEU A 160 15.61 9.32 11.48
C LEU A 160 16.96 10.04 11.39
N ASN A 161 18.06 9.31 11.23
CA ASN A 161 19.40 9.90 11.14
C ASN A 161 19.73 10.48 9.75
N LYS A 162 19.14 9.93 8.67
CA LYS A 162 19.49 10.29 7.29
C LYS A 162 18.48 11.18 6.59
N THR A 163 17.19 11.14 6.94
CA THR A 163 16.17 11.94 6.25
C THR A 163 16.09 13.37 6.78
N LYS A 164 16.37 14.37 5.93
CA LYS A 164 16.36 15.80 6.31
C LYS A 164 15.37 16.65 5.50
N ASN A 165 14.83 16.13 4.40
CA ASN A 165 13.79 16.80 3.61
C ASN A 165 12.39 16.59 4.21
N GLU A 166 11.46 17.49 3.89
CA GLU A 166 10.05 17.47 4.34
C GLU A 166 9.38 16.09 4.20
N ARG A 167 9.50 15.48 3.02
CA ARG A 167 8.84 14.21 2.69
C ARG A 167 9.45 13.01 3.38
N GLY A 168 10.75 13.08 3.69
CA GLY A 168 11.49 12.04 4.41
C GLY A 168 11.12 12.02 5.88
N TYR A 169 11.22 13.15 6.60
CA TYR A 169 10.83 13.15 8.02
C TYR A 169 9.31 12.94 8.21
N THR A 170 8.47 13.50 7.32
CA THR A 170 7.01 13.26 7.36
C THR A 170 6.67 11.80 7.03
N GLY A 171 7.35 11.20 6.06
CA GLY A 171 7.23 9.78 5.75
C GLY A 171 7.65 8.90 6.93
N THR A 172 8.77 9.22 7.58
CA THR A 172 9.28 8.50 8.76
C THR A 172 8.31 8.61 9.94
N ALA A 173 7.77 9.81 10.21
CA ALA A 173 6.74 10.02 11.21
C ALA A 173 5.45 9.22 10.91
N ALA A 174 5.08 9.07 9.62
CA ALA A 174 3.95 8.23 9.21
C ALA A 174 4.24 6.73 9.42
N ILE A 175 5.47 6.25 9.17
CA ILE A 175 5.90 4.87 9.46
C ILE A 175 5.76 4.60 10.96
N VAL A 176 6.34 5.46 11.81
CA VAL A 176 6.27 5.35 13.28
C VAL A 176 4.82 5.37 13.77
N THR A 177 4.02 6.35 13.35
CA THR A 177 2.61 6.47 13.75
C THR A 177 1.79 5.23 13.35
N ARG A 178 2.03 4.67 12.16
CA ARG A 178 1.34 3.44 11.70
C ARG A 178 1.76 2.22 12.51
N ALA A 179 3.04 2.04 12.77
CA ALA A 179 3.55 0.93 13.59
C ALA A 179 3.00 1.01 15.03
N MET A 180 3.02 2.19 15.65
CA MET A 180 2.44 2.42 16.97
C MET A 180 0.94 2.13 17.00
N HIS A 181 0.17 2.62 16.02
CA HIS A 181 -1.26 2.34 15.93
C HIS A 181 -1.55 0.84 15.74
N ALA A 182 -0.73 0.12 14.97
CA ALA A 182 -0.89 -1.32 14.77
C ALA A 182 -0.52 -2.15 16.01
N LEU A 183 0.28 -1.61 16.94
CA LEU A 183 0.67 -2.28 18.18
C LEU A 183 -0.22 -1.91 19.39
N SER A 184 -0.71 -0.67 19.45
CA SER A 184 -1.49 -0.14 20.58
C SER A 184 -3.00 -0.07 20.34
N GLY A 185 -3.44 -0.09 19.08
CA GLY A 185 -4.84 -0.01 18.73
C GLY A 185 -5.57 -1.34 18.96
N VAL A 186 -6.74 -1.27 19.57
CA VAL A 186 -7.73 -2.37 19.51
C VAL A 186 -8.45 -2.25 18.17
N TYR A 187 -8.35 -3.28 17.34
CA TYR A 187 -9.02 -3.38 16.05
C TYR A 187 -9.46 -4.83 15.82
N PRO A 188 -10.57 -5.07 15.10
CA PRO A 188 -10.98 -6.42 14.73
C PRO A 188 -9.87 -7.09 13.91
N SER A 189 -9.44 -8.27 14.36
CA SER A 189 -8.54 -9.14 13.62
C SER A 189 -9.23 -9.78 12.41
N ASP A 190 -10.55 -9.96 12.45
CA ASP A 190 -11.35 -10.36 11.28
C ASP A 190 -12.51 -9.42 10.96
N ASN A 191 -12.53 -8.95 9.71
CA ASN A 191 -13.55 -8.04 9.17
C ASN A 191 -14.35 -8.72 8.05
N ARG A 192 -14.61 -10.04 8.14
CA ARG A 192 -15.29 -10.81 7.08
C ARG A 192 -16.78 -10.49 7.04
N PHE A 193 -17.39 -10.73 5.88
CA PHE A 193 -18.83 -10.59 5.70
C PHE A 193 -19.62 -11.83 6.20
N VAL A 194 -18.92 -12.85 6.70
CA VAL A 194 -19.46 -14.13 7.18
C VAL A 194 -18.70 -14.54 8.43
N ASN A 195 -19.42 -14.93 9.47
CA ASN A 195 -18.86 -15.48 10.71
C ASN A 195 -18.04 -16.76 10.44
N GLU A 196 -17.02 -17.01 11.28
CA GLU A 196 -16.17 -18.21 11.25
C GLU A 196 -17.00 -19.51 11.21
N ASP A 197 -18.10 -19.60 11.97
CA ASP A 197 -18.94 -20.82 12.05
C ASP A 197 -19.52 -21.26 10.71
N VAL A 198 -19.92 -20.29 9.89
CA VAL A 198 -20.55 -20.53 8.58
C VAL A 198 -19.47 -20.75 7.51
N ARG A 199 -18.34 -20.04 7.63
CA ARG A 199 -17.15 -20.23 6.77
C ARG A 199 -16.59 -21.64 6.85
N ASN A 200 -16.52 -22.21 8.06
CA ASN A 200 -15.92 -23.52 8.32
C ASN A 200 -16.80 -24.70 7.86
N GLN A 201 -18.01 -24.44 7.36
CA GLN A 201 -18.88 -25.45 6.75
C GLN A 201 -18.32 -25.87 5.39
N SER A 202 -18.19 -27.18 5.17
CA SER A 202 -17.63 -27.73 3.92
C SER A 202 -18.37 -27.30 2.64
N GLU A 203 -19.66 -26.93 2.76
CA GLU A 203 -20.46 -26.46 1.63
C GLU A 203 -20.15 -25.03 1.22
N PHE A 204 -19.66 -24.19 2.14
CA PHE A 204 -19.38 -22.76 1.89
C PHE A 204 -18.39 -22.55 0.74
N GLY A 205 -17.43 -23.46 0.55
CA GLY A 205 -16.50 -23.43 -0.58
C GLY A 205 -17.14 -23.74 -1.95
N LYS A 206 -18.30 -24.39 -1.98
CA LYS A 206 -19.02 -24.81 -3.21
C LYS A 206 -20.18 -23.88 -3.56
N SER A 207 -20.92 -23.39 -2.56
CA SER A 207 -22.13 -22.55 -2.73
C SER A 207 -21.99 -21.14 -2.15
N HIS A 208 -20.75 -20.64 -2.04
CA HIS A 208 -20.40 -19.31 -1.52
C HIS A 208 -21.29 -18.17 -2.04
N ASN A 209 -21.59 -18.19 -3.34
CA ASN A 209 -22.39 -17.19 -4.05
C ASN A 209 -23.83 -17.08 -3.55
N ALA A 210 -24.41 -18.15 -3.02
CA ALA A 210 -25.75 -18.13 -2.43
C ALA A 210 -25.80 -17.38 -1.09
N GLN A 211 -24.65 -17.11 -0.46
CA GLN A 211 -24.53 -16.39 0.81
C GLN A 211 -24.11 -14.92 0.63
N TRP A 212 -23.90 -14.46 -0.60
CA TRP A 212 -23.60 -13.06 -0.89
C TRP A 212 -24.80 -12.19 -0.49
N SER A 213 -24.52 -11.00 0.04
CA SER A 213 -25.52 -10.05 0.55
C SER A 213 -26.42 -10.56 1.71
N ARG A 214 -26.09 -11.69 2.37
CA ARG A 214 -26.82 -12.13 3.56
C ARG A 214 -26.77 -11.04 4.64
N PRO A 215 -27.92 -10.46 5.07
CA PRO A 215 -27.92 -9.50 6.16
C PRO A 215 -27.66 -10.22 7.49
N TYR A 216 -26.90 -9.56 8.37
CA TYR A 216 -26.73 -9.96 9.77
C TYR A 216 -27.34 -8.86 10.65
N GLU A 217 -28.06 -9.24 11.70
CA GLU A 217 -28.36 -8.29 12.77
C GLU A 217 -27.09 -8.07 13.61
N ALA A 218 -26.97 -6.90 14.25
CA ALA A 218 -25.78 -6.56 15.04
C ALA A 218 -25.47 -7.55 16.19
N LYS A 219 -26.49 -8.27 16.67
CA LYS A 219 -26.38 -9.33 17.70
C LYS A 219 -25.79 -10.64 17.17
N ASP A 220 -25.87 -10.89 15.87
CA ASP A 220 -25.47 -12.14 15.22
C ASP A 220 -24.02 -12.06 14.69
N VAL A 221 -23.42 -10.87 14.65
CA VAL A 221 -22.05 -10.64 14.19
C VAL A 221 -21.07 -11.02 15.30
N LYS A 222 -20.18 -11.98 15.02
CA LYS A 222 -19.04 -12.27 15.89
C LYS A 222 -17.87 -11.37 15.50
N VAL A 223 -17.40 -10.56 16.44
CA VAL A 223 -16.23 -9.68 16.24
C VAL A 223 -15.02 -10.30 16.93
N GLU A 224 -13.98 -10.54 16.14
CA GLU A 224 -12.65 -11.02 16.55
C GLU A 224 -11.58 -10.05 16.05
#